data_AF-A0A7T0RQN4-F1
#
_entry.id   AF-A0A7T0RQN4-F1
#
_cell.length_a   1.000
_cell.length_b   1.000
_cell.length_c   1.000
_cell.angle_alpha   90.00
_cell.angle_beta   90.00
_cell.angle_gamma   90.00
#
_symmetry.space_group_name_H-M   'P 1'
#
loop_
_entity.id
_entity.type
_entity.pdbx_description
1 polymer ?
#
loop_
_entity_poly.entity_id
_entity_poly.type
_entity_poly.pdbx_seq_one_letter_code
_entity_poly.pdbx_strand_id
1 'polypeptide(L)'
;MKRREKVFLLLLTIAALQGIMVAEANATAAQRLMQQLDVNKDGVISLKEAVRHTELLRNFGLIDDNEDGKLTETELAKSKLTPGSTAPNKAGD
;
A
#
# COMPACT_ATOMS: atom_id res chain seq x y z
N MET A 1 11.07 -34.90 24.35
CA MET A 1 9.87 -34.05 24.15
C MET A 1 10.16 -32.55 23.90
N LYS A 2 11.40 -32.03 23.99
CA LYS A 2 11.69 -30.56 23.86
C LYS A 2 12.00 -30.02 22.45
N ARG A 3 12.12 -30.88 21.42
CA ARG A 3 12.40 -30.43 20.02
C ARG A 3 11.12 -30.12 19.23
N ARG A 4 9.98 -30.68 19.64
CA ARG A 4 8.71 -30.54 18.93
C ARG A 4 8.00 -29.24 19.27
N GLU A 5 8.09 -28.77 20.52
CA GLU A 5 7.63 -27.44 20.94
C GLU A 5 8.37 -26.30 20.23
N LYS A 6 9.69 -26.42 20.03
CA LYS A 6 10.47 -25.37 19.34
C LYS A 6 10.15 -25.25 17.86
N VAL A 7 9.83 -26.37 17.20
CA VAL A 7 9.36 -26.37 15.80
C VAL A 7 7.93 -25.81 15.72
N PHE A 8 7.09 -26.08 16.74
CA PHE A 8 5.75 -25.49 16.86
C PHE A 8 5.80 -23.96 17.06
N LEU A 9 6.74 -23.47 17.88
CA LEU A 9 6.98 -22.05 18.11
C LEU A 9 7.56 -21.32 16.90
N LEU A 10 8.33 -22.01 16.05
CA LEU A 10 8.85 -21.41 14.81
C LEU A 10 7.74 -21.29 13.73
N LEU A 11 6.84 -22.27 13.65
CA LEU A 11 5.74 -22.26 12.68
C LEU A 11 4.63 -21.23 13.01
N LEU A 12 4.48 -20.86 14.28
CA LEU A 12 3.54 -19.82 14.73
C LEU A 12 3.91 -18.40 14.27
N THR A 13 5.18 -18.15 13.90
CA THR A 13 5.62 -16.84 13.38
C THR A 13 5.30 -16.61 11.90
N ILE A 14 5.03 -17.67 11.14
CA ILE A 14 4.78 -17.60 9.69
C ILE A 14 3.29 -17.34 9.38
N ALA A 15 2.39 -17.55 10.35
CA ALA A 15 0.95 -17.53 10.16
C ALA A 15 0.30 -16.13 10.05
N ALA A 16 1.05 -15.03 10.15
CA ALA A 16 0.49 -13.67 10.13
C ALA A 16 0.53 -12.98 8.75
N LEU A 17 1.11 -13.61 7.72
CA LEU A 17 1.44 -12.94 6.44
C LEU A 17 0.55 -13.29 5.25
N GLN A 18 -0.69 -13.71 5.44
CA GLN A 18 -1.58 -13.96 4.31
C GLN A 18 -2.91 -13.22 4.52
N GLY A 19 -2.82 -11.89 4.56
CA GLY A 19 -3.96 -11.00 4.46
C GLY A 19 -4.64 -11.22 3.10
N ILE A 20 -5.91 -11.61 3.14
CA ILE A 20 -6.77 -11.75 1.97
C ILE A 20 -6.95 -10.35 1.36
N MET A 21 -6.31 -10.09 0.22
CA MET A 21 -6.59 -8.88 -0.56
C MET A 21 -7.69 -9.23 -1.56
N VAL A 22 -8.92 -8.83 -1.24
CA VAL A 22 -10.03 -8.79 -2.20
C VAL A 22 -9.69 -7.70 -3.20
N ALA A 23 -9.32 -8.08 -4.42
CA ALA A 23 -9.14 -7.16 -5.52
C ALA A 23 -10.52 -6.80 -6.10
N GLU A 24 -11.04 -5.64 -5.72
CA GLU A 24 -12.14 -5.00 -6.44
C GLU A 24 -11.64 -4.54 -7.82
N ALA A 25 -12.37 -4.93 -8.87
CA ALA A 25 -11.94 -4.88 -10.27
C ALA A 25 -11.95 -3.47 -10.92
N ASN A 26 -11.90 -2.40 -10.13
CA ASN A 26 -11.86 -1.03 -10.61
C ASN A 26 -10.56 -0.37 -10.16
N ALA A 27 -9.50 -0.54 -10.96
CA ALA A 27 -8.17 0.02 -10.68
C ALA A 27 -8.26 1.53 -10.39
N THR A 28 -8.18 1.90 -9.12
CA THR A 28 -8.18 3.30 -8.68
C THR A 28 -6.87 3.98 -9.10
N ALA A 29 -6.81 5.32 -9.05
CA ALA A 29 -5.56 6.04 -9.27
C ALA A 29 -4.45 5.57 -8.30
N ALA A 30 -4.84 5.26 -7.06
CA ALA A 30 -3.97 4.67 -6.05
C ALA A 30 -3.39 3.33 -6.51
N GLN A 31 -4.21 2.42 -7.05
CA GLN A 31 -3.73 1.13 -7.57
C GLN A 31 -2.77 1.30 -8.75
N ARG A 32 -3.03 2.24 -9.66
CA ARG A 32 -2.10 2.52 -10.78
C ARG A 32 -0.75 3.01 -10.28
N LEU A 33 -0.74 3.92 -9.31
CA LEU A 33 0.50 4.39 -8.69
C LEU A 33 1.23 3.26 -7.97
N MET A 34 0.50 2.43 -7.22
CA MET A 34 1.06 1.27 -6.54
C MET A 34 1.76 0.35 -7.55
N GLN A 35 1.08 -0.01 -8.65
CA GLN A 35 1.67 -0.84 -9.71
C GLN A 35 2.91 -0.22 -10.39
N GLN A 36 3.04 1.11 -10.37
CA GLN A 36 4.17 1.81 -10.99
C GLN A 36 5.35 2.01 -10.04
N LEU A 37 5.09 2.17 -8.74
CA LEU A 37 6.09 2.61 -7.76
C LEU A 37 6.46 1.53 -6.73
N ASP A 38 5.55 0.62 -6.42
CA ASP A 38 5.81 -0.55 -5.57
C ASP A 38 6.68 -1.56 -6.34
N VAL A 39 8.00 -1.35 -6.27
CA VAL A 39 8.99 -2.13 -7.02
C VAL A 39 9.22 -3.47 -6.34
N ASN A 40 9.21 -3.48 -5.00
CA ASN A 40 9.41 -4.68 -4.20
C ASN A 40 8.12 -5.51 -4.04
N LYS A 41 6.97 -4.99 -4.45
CA LYS A 41 5.65 -5.63 -4.39
C LYS A 41 5.23 -6.01 -2.98
N ASP A 42 5.55 -5.16 -2.01
CA ASP A 42 5.15 -5.36 -0.62
C ASP A 42 3.77 -4.74 -0.30
N GLY A 43 3.13 -4.10 -1.27
CA GLY A 43 1.80 -3.52 -1.16
C GLY A 43 1.79 -2.10 -0.58
N VAL A 44 2.96 -1.48 -0.41
CA VAL A 44 3.11 -0.10 0.05
C VAL A 44 4.16 0.65 -0.77
N ILE A 45 4.04 1.98 -0.85
CA ILE A 45 5.08 2.81 -1.45
C ILE A 45 5.95 3.36 -0.32
N SER A 46 7.19 2.88 -0.24
CA SER A 46 8.17 3.46 0.69
C SER A 46 8.67 4.83 0.21
N LEU A 47 9.25 5.63 1.12
CA LEU A 47 9.89 6.90 0.75
C LEU A 47 10.92 6.72 -0.40
N LYS A 48 11.69 5.62 -0.37
CA LYS A 48 12.70 5.28 -1.39
C LYS A 48 12.07 5.01 -2.76
N GLU A 49 10.84 4.51 -2.81
CA GLU A 49 10.10 4.32 -4.06
C GLU A 49 9.44 5.62 -4.50
N ALA A 50 8.88 6.37 -3.56
CA ALA A 50 8.28 7.68 -3.81
C ALA A 50 9.28 8.70 -4.38
N VAL A 51 10.58 8.61 -4.07
CA VAL A 51 11.58 9.55 -4.65
C VAL A 51 11.64 9.49 -6.17
N ARG A 52 11.19 8.38 -6.78
CA ARG A 52 11.13 8.23 -8.24
C ARG A 52 9.98 9.02 -8.87
N HIS A 53 9.08 9.57 -8.06
CA HIS A 53 7.92 10.33 -8.47
C HIS A 53 7.83 11.67 -7.73
N THR A 54 8.33 12.74 -8.33
CA THR A 54 8.48 14.04 -7.66
C THR A 54 7.18 14.62 -7.12
N GLU A 55 6.05 14.44 -7.81
CA GLU A 55 4.74 14.89 -7.32
C GLU A 55 4.26 14.11 -6.10
N LEU A 56 4.55 12.81 -6.06
CA LEU A 56 4.15 11.97 -4.94
C LEU A 56 5.03 12.29 -3.74
N LEU A 57 6.35 12.45 -3.95
CA LEU A 57 7.30 12.80 -2.90
C LEU A 57 6.94 14.14 -2.23
N ARG A 58 6.54 15.16 -3.00
CA ARG A 58 6.13 16.47 -2.45
C ARG A 58 4.92 16.35 -1.54
N ASN A 59 3.99 15.46 -1.89
CA ASN A 59 2.75 15.25 -1.15
C ASN A 59 2.86 14.09 -0.16
N PHE A 60 4.02 13.42 -0.07
CA PHE A 60 4.17 12.17 0.68
C PHE A 60 3.75 12.33 2.13
N GLY A 61 4.31 13.31 2.83
CA GLY A 61 3.95 13.60 4.22
C GLY A 61 2.53 14.16 4.41
N LEU A 62 1.83 14.52 3.34
CA LEU A 62 0.41 14.91 3.40
C LEU A 62 -0.53 13.74 3.12
N ILE A 63 -0.02 12.66 2.51
CA ILE A 63 -0.78 11.43 2.23
C ILE A 63 -0.55 10.42 3.37
N ASP A 64 0.66 10.39 3.92
CA ASP A 64 1.09 9.60 5.08
C ASP A 64 0.42 10.10 6.37
N ASP A 65 -0.85 9.73 6.56
CA ASP A 65 -1.71 10.16 7.67
C ASP A 65 -1.24 9.57 9.02
N ASN A 66 -0.55 8.43 8.98
CA ASN A 66 -0.04 7.74 10.17
C ASN A 66 1.44 8.04 10.49
N GLU A 67 2.12 8.79 9.61
CA GLU A 67 3.53 9.17 9.68
C GLU A 67 4.51 7.99 9.83
N ASP A 68 4.18 6.83 9.26
CA ASP A 68 5.01 5.62 9.34
C ASP A 68 6.12 5.57 8.26
N GLY A 69 6.14 6.56 7.36
CA GLY A 69 7.13 6.68 6.29
C GLY A 69 6.82 5.78 5.08
N LYS A 70 5.59 5.30 4.95
CA LYS A 70 5.09 4.47 3.83
C LYS A 70 3.69 4.95 3.43
N LEU A 71 3.32 4.73 2.18
CA LEU A 71 1.96 5.00 1.70
C LEU A 71 1.29 3.69 1.35
N THR A 72 0.20 3.40 2.04
CA THR A 72 -0.70 2.28 1.72
C THR A 72 -1.63 2.64 0.57
N GLU A 73 -2.21 1.63 -0.08
CA GLU A 73 -3.24 1.85 -1.10
C GLU A 73 -4.42 2.66 -0.55
N THR A 74 -4.81 2.40 0.70
CA THR A 74 -5.90 3.10 1.38
C THR A 74 -5.61 4.59 1.57
N GLU A 75 -4.39 4.94 2.00
CA GLU A 75 -3.98 6.34 2.19
C GLU A 75 -3.94 7.10 0.87
N LEU A 76 -3.43 6.45 -0.18
CA LEU A 76 -3.44 7.00 -1.54
C LEU A 76 -4.87 7.17 -2.08
N ALA A 77 -5.77 6.24 -1.79
CA ALA A 77 -7.16 6.32 -2.22
C ALA A 77 -7.95 7.40 -1.45
N LYS A 78 -7.65 7.58 -0.17
CA LYS A 78 -8.26 8.60 0.70
C LYS A 78 -7.77 10.01 0.35
N SER A 79 -6.53 10.16 -0.08
CA SER A 79 -5.93 11.46 -0.38
C SER A 79 -6.28 11.98 -1.78
N LYS A 80 -6.67 13.26 -1.85
CA LYS A 80 -6.85 14.01 -3.11
C LYS A 80 -5.54 14.49 -3.73
N LEU A 81 -4.43 14.31 -3.02
CA LEU A 81 -3.09 14.75 -3.43
C LEU A 81 -2.34 13.68 -4.22
N THR A 82 -2.96 12.51 -4.37
CA THR A 82 -2.49 11.38 -5.14
C THR A 82 -2.45 11.73 -6.63
N PRO A 83 -1.27 11.70 -7.27
CA PRO A 83 -1.14 12.00 -8.70
C PRO A 83 -2.05 11.11 -9.55
N GLY A 84 -2.96 11.71 -10.32
CA GLY A 84 -3.94 10.98 -11.13
C GLY A 84 -5.28 10.67 -10.44
N SER A 85 -5.51 11.13 -9.20
CA SER A 85 -6.82 11.00 -8.52
C SER A 85 -7.88 11.99 -9.01
N THR A 86 -7.57 12.84 -9.99
CA THR A 86 -8.52 13.74 -10.66
C THR A 86 -9.43 12.94 -11.60
N ALA A 87 -10.26 12.05 -11.07
CA ALA A 87 -11.37 11.47 -11.80
C ALA A 87 -12.65 12.26 -11.47
N PRO A 88 -13.39 12.77 -12.47
CA PRO A 88 -14.74 13.26 -12.26
C PRO A 88 -15.68 12.07 -12.10
N ASN A 89 -16.01 11.69 -10.86
CA ASN A 89 -17.21 10.89 -10.63
C ASN A 89 -18.42 11.83 -10.57
N LYS A 90 -18.98 12.15 -11.74
CA LYS A 90 -20.40 12.48 -11.87
C LYS A 90 -20.99 11.67 -13.02
N ALA A 91 -21.79 10.68 -12.66
CA ALA A 91 -23.09 10.30 -13.24
C ALA A 91 -23.20 8.78 -13.40
N GLY A 92 -23.83 8.16 -12.40
CA GLY A 92 -24.31 6.80 -12.43
C GLY A 92 -25.29 6.54 -11.28
N ASP A 93 -26.16 7.53 -10.99
CA ASP A 93 -27.59 7.38 -10.62
C ASP A 93 -28.24 8.78 -10.54
#